data_AF-A0A9E0MP78-F1
#
_entry.id   AF-A0A9E0MP78-F1
#
_cell.length_a   1.000
_cell.length_b   1.000
_cell.length_c   1.000
_cell.angle_alpha   90.00
_cell.angle_beta   90.00
_cell.angle_gamma   90.00
#
_symmetry.space_group_name_H-M   'P 1'
#
loop_
_entity.id
_entity.type
_entity.pdbx_description
1 polymer ?
#
loop_
_entity_poly.entity_id
_entity_poly.type
_entity_poly.pdbx_seq_one_letter_code
_entity_poly.pdbx_strand_id
1 'polypeptide(L)' 'MAEWYRTLNLAPGADFAEVKASYRALMRKYHPDMHAGNPGKQKAANELSMKVTAAYNGLQEHLGK' A
#
# COMPACT_ATOMS: atom_id res chain seq x y z
N MET A 1 -3.93 -1.38 13.69
CA MET A 1 -2.87 -2.24 13.10
C MET A 1 -3.43 -3.26 12.13
N ALA A 2 -4.45 -4.06 12.50
CA ALA A 2 -5.06 -5.04 11.59
C ALA A 2 -5.56 -4.43 10.26
N GLU A 3 -6.05 -3.18 10.29
CA GLU A 3 -6.47 -2.46 9.08
C GLU A 3 -5.31 -2.13 8.13
N TRP A 4 -4.11 -1.83 8.66
CA TRP A 4 -2.92 -1.56 7.84
C TRP A 4 -2.42 -2.81 7.14
N TYR A 5 -2.37 -3.94 7.87
CA TYR A 5 -2.07 -5.24 7.26
C TYR A 5 -3.09 -5.60 6.17
N ARG A 6 -4.39 -5.42 6.42
CA ARG A 6 -5.44 -5.64 5.40
C ARG A 6 -5.28 -4.72 4.20
N THR A 7 -4.92 -3.45 4.39
CA THR A 7 -4.67 -2.48 3.31
C THR A 7 -3.51 -2.92 2.43
N LEU A 8 -2.48 -3.53 3.03
CA LEU A 8 -1.35 -4.13 2.34
C LEU A 8 -1.62 -5.57 1.89
N ASN A 9 -2.84 -6.09 2.04
CA ASN A 9 -3.20 -7.47 1.71
C ASN A 9 -2.30 -8.51 2.40
N LEU A 10 -1.98 -8.25 3.67
CA LEU A 10 -1.15 -9.07 4.55
C LEU A 10 -1.96 -9.59 5.73
N ALA A 11 -1.50 -10.72 6.26
CA ALA A 11 -1.99 -11.22 7.52
C ALA A 11 -1.52 -10.31 8.68
N PRO A 12 -2.35 -10.14 9.73
CA PRO A 12 -1.90 -9.44 10.93
C PRO A 12 -0.72 -10.19 11.56
N GLY A 13 0.37 -9.46 11.82
CA GLY A 13 1.63 -10.03 12.32
C GLY A 13 2.67 -10.34 11.24
N ALA A 14 2.43 -9.97 9.98
CA ALA A 14 3.44 -10.07 8.92
C ALA A 14 4.70 -9.24 9.23
N ASP A 15 5.86 -9.72 8.78
CA ASP A 15 7.16 -9.08 9.01
C ASP A 15 7.33 -7.81 8.14
N PHE A 16 8.25 -6.92 8.53
CA PHE A 16 8.55 -5.72 7.75
C PHE A 16 9.01 -6.05 6.32
N ALA A 17 9.69 -7.18 6.11
CA ALA A 17 10.06 -7.64 4.77
C ALA A 17 8.81 -7.88 3.89
N GLU A 18 7.77 -8.49 4.44
CA GLU A 18 6.50 -8.74 3.74
C GLU A 18 5.73 -7.43 3.51
N VAL A 19 5.70 -6.55 4.51
CA VAL A 19 5.14 -5.19 4.42
C VAL A 19 5.77 -4.41 3.25
N LYS A 20 7.09 -4.43 3.14
CA LYS A 20 7.82 -3.74 2.06
C LYS A 20 7.59 -4.38 0.70
N ALA A 21 7.55 -5.72 0.62
CA ALA A 21 7.28 -6.44 -0.62
C ALA A 21 5.86 -6.13 -1.14
N SER A 22 4.87 -6.19 -0.26
CA SER A 22 3.48 -5.92 -0.63
C SER A 22 3.25 -4.45 -0.97
N TYR A 23 3.85 -3.52 -0.24
CA TYR A 23 3.84 -2.09 -0.57
C TYR A 23 4.34 -1.84 -2.00
N ARG A 24 5.49 -2.43 -2.38
CA ARG A 24 6.04 -2.30 -3.74
C ARG A 24 5.12 -2.90 -4.79
N ALA A 25 4.52 -4.07 -4.53
CA ALA A 25 3.60 -4.72 -5.46
C ALA A 25 2.33 -3.87 -5.68
N LEU A 26 1.75 -3.34 -4.60
CA LEU A 26 0.54 -2.51 -4.65
C LEU A 26 0.81 -1.17 -5.32
N MET A 27 1.93 -0.51 -5.03
CA MET A 27 2.33 0.74 -5.70
C MET A 27 2.54 0.54 -7.20
N ARG A 28 3.07 -0.62 -7.62
CA ARG A 28 3.23 -0.94 -9.05
C ARG A 28 1.87 -1.18 -9.72
N LYS A 29 0.93 -1.80 -9.01
CA LYS A 29 -0.43 -2.09 -9.50
C LYS A 29 -1.30 -0.83 -9.62
N TYR A 30 -1.17 0.09 -8.67
CA TYR A 30 -1.92 1.33 -8.61
C TYR A 30 -1.11 2.54 -9.07
N HIS A 31 -0.01 2.33 -9.81
CA HIS A 31 0.79 3.45 -10.29
C HIS A 31 -0.05 4.30 -11.27
N PRO A 32 -0.18 5.62 -11.07
CA PRO A 32 -1.03 6.47 -11.89
C PRO A 32 -0.61 6.46 -13.37
N ASP A 33 0.68 6.23 -13.65
CA ASP A 33 1.22 6.08 -15.01
C ASP A 33 0.57 4.93 -15.79
N MET A 34 0.21 3.84 -15.12
CA MET A 34 -0.49 2.70 -15.74
C MET A 34 -1.97 3.00 -16.04
N HIS A 35 -2.50 4.10 -15.48
CA HIS A 35 -3.92 4.49 -15.60
C HIS A 35 -4.09 5.89 -16.22
N ALA A 36 -3.04 6.44 -16.84
CA ALA A 36 -3.04 7.79 -17.42
C ALA A 36 -4.12 8.01 -18.50
N GLY A 37 -4.62 6.93 -19.11
CA GLY A 37 -5.72 6.97 -20.07
C GLY A 37 -7.14 6.90 -19.46
N ASN A 38 -7.28 6.81 -18.14
CA ASN A 38 -8.58 6.62 -17.49
C ASN A 38 -8.72 7.45 -16.19
N PRO A 39 -9.31 8.67 -16.26
CA PRO A 39 -9.33 9.60 -15.12
C PRO A 39 -10.02 9.05 -13.87
N GLY A 40 -11.04 8.20 -14.03
CA GLY A 40 -11.72 7.55 -12.91
C GLY A 40 -10.80 6.55 -12.18
N LYS A 41 -10.04 5.76 -12.94
CA LYS A 41 -9.06 4.83 -12.36
C LYS A 41 -7.86 5.56 -11.77
N GLN A 42 -7.43 6.66 -12.38
CA GLN A 42 -6.33 7.47 -11.86
C GLN A 42 -6.64 8.02 -10.46
N LYS A 43 -7.86 8.51 -10.24
CA LYS A 43 -8.29 9.00 -8.92
C LYS A 43 -8.32 7.88 -7.88
N ALA A 44 -8.94 6.74 -8.22
CA ALA A 44 -9.00 5.58 -7.34
C ALA A 44 -7.60 5.02 -7.02
N ALA A 45 -6.72 4.97 -8.02
CA ALA A 45 -5.33 4.53 -7.89
C ALA A 45 -4.52 5.46 -6.97
N ASN A 46 -4.72 6.78 -7.08
CA ASN A 46 -4.12 7.75 -6.18
C ASN A 46 -4.60 7.55 -4.73
N GLU A 47 -5.91 7.44 -4.50
CA GLU A 47 -6.47 7.21 -3.17
C GLU A 47 -5.96 5.90 -2.54
N LEU A 48 -5.89 4.82 -3.33
CA LEU A 48 -5.33 3.55 -2.89
C LEU A 48 -3.84 3.65 -2.57
N SER A 49 -3.07 4.33 -3.41
CA SER A 49 -1.64 4.55 -3.18
C SER A 49 -1.40 5.34 -1.90
N MET A 50 -2.20 6.37 -1.62
CA MET A 50 -2.12 7.13 -0.37
C MET A 50 -2.41 6.25 0.85
N LYS A 51 -3.44 5.41 0.79
CA LYS A 51 -3.78 4.46 1.88
C LYS A 51 -2.67 3.43 2.10
N VAL A 52 -2.12 2.88 1.02
CA VAL A 52 -1.02 1.91 1.04
C VAL A 52 0.24 2.53 1.65
N THR A 53 0.59 3.77 1.30
CA THR A 53 1.70 4.51 1.89
C THR A 53 1.47 4.80 3.38
N ALA A 54 0.27 5.24 3.76
CA ALA A 54 -0.06 5.48 5.16
C ALA A 54 0.04 4.20 6.01
N ALA A 55 -0.47 3.08 5.50
CA ALA A 55 -0.37 1.78 6.15
C ALA A 55 1.08 1.30 6.28
N TYR A 56 1.89 1.48 5.23
CA TYR A 56 3.33 1.15 5.25
C TYR A 56 4.08 1.97 6.30
N ASN A 57 3.89 3.30 6.33
CA ASN A 57 4.55 4.17 7.30
C ASN A 57 4.14 3.83 8.73
N GLY A 58 2.85 3.63 8.99
CA GLY A 58 2.37 3.25 10.32
C GLY A 58 2.92 1.91 10.78
N LEU A 59 3.00 0.91 9.89
CA LEU A 59 3.61 -0.38 10.22
C LEU A 59 5.13 -0.28 10.36
N GLN A 60 5.80 0.55 9.58
CA GLN A 60 7.24 0.79 9.69
C GLN A 60 7.58 1.35 11.09
N GLU A 61 6.87 2.39 11.52
CA GLU A 61 7.02 2.96 12.86
C GLU A 61 6.67 1.96 13.96
N HIS A 62 5.58 1.19 13.79
CA HIS A 62 5.16 0.20 14.77
C HIS A 62 6.15 -0.96 14.92
N LEU A 63 6.78 -1.38 13.82
CA LEU A 63 7.77 -2.46 13.79
C LEU A 63 9.18 -1.96 14.17
N GLY A 64 9.35 -0.67 14.47
CA GLY A 64 10.61 -0.07 14.89
C GLY A 64 11.69 -0.09 13.81
N LYS A 65 11.29 0.07 12.55
CA LYS A 65 12.18 0.08 11.37
C LYS A 65 12.29 1.47 10.77
#